data_AF-A0A957BHG5-F1
#
_entry.id   AF-A0A957BHG5-F1
#
_cell.length_a   1.000
_cell.length_b   1.000
_cell.length_c   1.000
_cell.angle_alpha   90.00
_cell.angle_beta   90.00
_cell.angle_gamma   90.00
#
_symmetry.space_group_name_H-M   'P 1'
#
loop_
_entity.id
_entity.type
_entity.pdbx_description
1 polymer ?
#
loop_
_entity_poly.entity_id
_entity_poly.type
_entity_poly.pdbx_seq_one_letter_code
_entity_poly.pdbx_strand_id
1 'polypeptide(L)'
;GSIQRTCSRIPTLAYLFVKHTPLTFLAGWRNYLDGHHWYSEWDRESDHDVEVVPGSCTLMRRKDILLDDELLLYFPEDDLAQRKKRPFRYVTAAQITHHEKAATQNWNATRIYYRDLLVYVRKHHGWLAMVALWLLSRPLYWGMWLKKVLTA
;
A
#
# COMPACT_ATOMS: atom_id res chain seq x y z
N GLY A 1 22.74 2.37 5.64
CA GLY A 1 21.32 2.54 5.35
C GLY A 1 21.00 1.79 4.07
N SER A 2 19.75 1.35 3.87
CA SER A 2 19.27 0.78 2.61
C SER A 2 18.18 1.68 2.03
N ILE A 3 18.06 1.73 0.70
CA ILE A 3 17.00 2.48 0.02
C ILE A 3 15.65 1.94 0.47
N GLN A 4 14.82 2.81 1.04
CA GLN A 4 13.41 2.53 1.25
C GLN A 4 12.65 2.94 -0.01
N ARG A 5 11.93 1.99 -0.61
CA ARG A 5 11.11 2.25 -1.79
C ARG A 5 9.84 3.00 -1.38
N THR A 6 9.96 4.30 -1.16
CA THR A 6 8.83 5.21 -1.02
C THR A 6 8.25 5.55 -2.39
N CYS A 7 6.98 5.99 -2.38
CA CYS A 7 6.14 6.22 -3.55
C CYS A 7 5.89 4.95 -4.38
N SER A 8 4.74 4.91 -5.05
CA SER A 8 4.34 3.76 -5.86
C SER A 8 3.40 4.17 -6.98
N ARG A 9 3.16 3.22 -7.89
CA ARG A 9 2.02 3.27 -8.80
C ARG A 9 0.74 2.99 -8.05
N ILE A 10 -0.40 3.41 -8.58
CA ILE A 10 -1.69 2.98 -8.05
C ILE A 10 -1.75 1.44 -8.10
N PRO A 11 -2.06 0.75 -6.99
CA PRO A 11 -2.04 -0.69 -6.97
C PRO A 11 -3.13 -1.24 -7.88
N THR A 12 -2.74 -2.09 -8.82
CA THR A 12 -3.68 -2.79 -9.69
C THR A 12 -4.38 -3.91 -8.91
N LEU A 13 -5.55 -4.34 -9.40
CA LEU A 13 -6.25 -5.46 -8.76
C LEU A 13 -5.38 -6.73 -8.75
N ALA A 14 -4.67 -7.01 -9.84
CA ALA A 14 -3.74 -8.14 -9.92
C ALA A 14 -2.61 -8.05 -8.88
N TYR A 15 -2.03 -6.85 -8.71
CA TYR A 15 -1.05 -6.59 -7.66
C TYR A 15 -1.60 -6.95 -6.27
N LEU A 16 -2.80 -6.46 -5.96
CA LEU A 16 -3.45 -6.68 -4.66
C LEU A 16 -3.76 -8.16 -4.42
N PHE A 17 -4.24 -8.90 -5.42
CA PHE A 17 -4.49 -10.34 -5.29
C PHE A 17 -3.19 -11.11 -5.07
N VAL A 18 -2.15 -10.88 -5.88
CA VAL A 18 -0.90 -11.61 -5.73
C VAL A 18 -0.26 -11.32 -4.38
N LYS A 19 -0.27 -10.05 -3.94
CA LYS A 19 0.40 -9.66 -2.69
C LYS A 19 -0.28 -10.20 -1.43
N HIS A 20 -1.60 -10.31 -1.44
CA HIS A 20 -2.41 -10.57 -0.23
C HIS A 20 -3.08 -11.95 -0.21
N THR A 21 -2.69 -12.84 -1.11
CA THR A 21 -3.17 -14.23 -1.14
C THR A 21 -1.97 -15.19 -1.25
N PRO A 22 -2.15 -16.51 -1.07
CA PRO A 22 -1.06 -17.48 -1.24
C PRO A 22 -0.36 -17.43 -2.61
N LEU A 23 -0.94 -16.76 -3.61
CA LEU A 23 -0.28 -16.46 -4.89
C LEU A 23 1.04 -15.68 -4.71
N THR A 24 1.25 -15.01 -3.57
CA THR A 24 2.51 -14.33 -3.22
C THR A 24 3.72 -15.28 -3.25
N PHE A 25 3.52 -16.59 -3.06
CA PHE A 25 4.58 -17.59 -3.12
C PHE A 25 5.03 -17.90 -4.56
N LEU A 26 4.29 -17.45 -5.58
CA LEU A 26 4.68 -17.54 -6.98
C LEU A 26 5.68 -16.41 -7.32
N ALA A 27 6.95 -16.66 -6.99
CA ALA A 27 8.01 -15.65 -6.99
C ALA A 27 8.14 -14.85 -8.30
N GLY A 28 8.00 -15.48 -9.48
CA GLY A 28 8.11 -14.79 -10.76
C GLY A 28 7.05 -13.69 -10.95
N TRP A 29 5.79 -14.03 -10.71
CA TRP A 29 4.67 -13.07 -10.82
C TRP A 29 4.75 -11.99 -9.75
N ARG A 30 5.06 -12.37 -8.50
CA ARG A 30 5.22 -11.40 -7.41
C ARG A 30 6.30 -10.38 -7.74
N ASN A 31 7.47 -10.84 -8.19
CA ASN A 31 8.60 -9.96 -8.47
C ASN A 31 8.33 -9.00 -9.62
N TYR A 32 7.67 -9.46 -10.69
CA TYR A 32 7.25 -8.62 -11.80
C TYR A 32 6.29 -7.51 -11.34
N LEU A 33 5.25 -7.89 -10.59
CA LEU A 33 4.24 -6.95 -10.11
C LEU A 33 4.80 -5.98 -9.06
N ASP A 34 5.65 -6.46 -8.13
CA ASP A 34 6.38 -5.61 -7.19
C ASP A 34 7.30 -4.63 -7.92
N GLY A 35 8.04 -5.08 -8.95
CA GLY A 35 8.93 -4.22 -9.72
C GLY A 35 8.20 -3.08 -10.41
N HIS A 36 7.06 -3.39 -11.04
CA HIS A 36 6.21 -2.39 -11.68
C HIS A 36 5.60 -1.42 -10.67
N HIS A 37 5.02 -1.92 -9.57
CA HIS A 37 4.34 -1.09 -8.57
C HIS A 37 5.30 -0.13 -7.85
N TRP A 38 6.54 -0.56 -7.58
CA TRP A 38 7.51 0.20 -6.81
C TRP A 38 8.53 0.98 -7.65
N TYR A 39 8.33 1.11 -8.96
CA TYR A 39 9.31 1.74 -9.87
C TYR A 39 10.72 1.17 -9.67
N SER A 40 10.89 -0.15 -9.92
CA SER A 40 12.17 -0.84 -9.70
C SER A 40 13.35 -0.25 -10.48
N GLU A 41 13.05 0.44 -11.58
CA GLU A 41 13.96 1.12 -12.48
C GLU A 41 14.45 2.48 -11.96
N TRP A 42 13.82 3.03 -10.92
CA TRP A 42 14.10 4.36 -10.40
C TRP A 42 14.86 4.30 -9.07
N ASP A 43 16.02 4.93 -9.02
CA ASP A 43 16.95 4.95 -7.88
C ASP A 43 16.54 5.87 -6.72
N ARG A 44 15.54 6.75 -6.94
CA ARG A 44 15.11 7.84 -6.04
C ARG A 44 16.14 8.96 -5.82
N GLU A 45 17.14 9.07 -6.70
CA GLU A 45 18.13 10.16 -6.68
C GLU A 45 17.74 11.32 -7.60
N SER A 46 16.72 11.13 -8.42
CA SER A 46 16.15 12.14 -9.32
C SER A 46 14.70 12.45 -8.98
N ASP A 47 14.29 13.69 -9.22
CA ASP A 47 12.87 14.06 -9.19
C ASP A 47 12.07 13.20 -10.17
N HIS A 48 10.88 12.79 -9.77
CA HIS A 48 10.08 11.85 -10.56
C HIS A 48 8.58 12.07 -10.35
N ASP A 49 7.80 11.86 -11.39
CA ASP A 49 6.34 11.89 -11.29
C ASP A 49 5.84 10.52 -10.80
N VAL A 50 5.10 10.51 -9.70
CA VAL A 50 4.63 9.28 -9.04
C VAL A 50 3.12 9.32 -8.89
N GLU A 51 2.49 8.17 -8.89
CA GLU A 51 1.02 8.10 -8.81
C GLU A 51 0.54 8.17 -7.35
N VAL A 52 1.26 7.52 -6.43
CA VAL A 52 0.98 7.51 -4.99
C VAL A 52 2.21 8.00 -4.22
N VAL A 53 2.01 8.91 -3.27
CA VAL A 53 3.03 9.45 -2.36
C VAL A 53 2.75 8.99 -0.93
N PRO A 54 3.77 8.82 -0.07
CA PRO A 54 3.55 8.55 1.34
C PRO A 54 3.03 9.79 2.08
N GLY A 55 2.14 9.61 3.06
CA GLY A 55 1.67 10.70 3.93
C GLY A 55 2.73 11.28 4.87
N SER A 56 3.95 10.74 4.91
CA SER A 56 5.02 11.16 5.83
C SER A 56 5.51 12.60 5.59
N CYS A 57 5.51 13.06 4.34
CA CYS A 57 5.79 14.45 3.99
C CYS A 57 5.23 14.78 2.61
N THR A 58 4.03 15.32 2.57
CA THR A 58 3.36 15.71 1.32
C THR A 58 2.87 17.15 1.41
N LEU A 59 3.14 17.94 0.38
CA LEU A 59 2.58 19.29 0.22
C LEU A 59 1.46 19.27 -0.82
N MET A 60 0.27 19.72 -0.44
CA MET A 60 -0.89 19.77 -1.33
C MET A 60 -1.69 21.06 -1.11
N ARG A 61 -2.47 21.46 -2.12
CA ARG A 61 -3.50 22.49 -1.92
C ARG A 61 -4.53 21.97 -0.92
N ARG A 62 -5.07 22.84 -0.08
CA ARG A 62 -6.08 22.48 0.94
C ARG A 62 -7.28 21.73 0.36
N LYS A 63 -7.76 22.12 -0.82
CA LYS A 63 -8.87 21.44 -1.51
C LYS A 63 -8.54 20.02 -2.00
N ASP A 64 -7.25 19.68 -2.04
CA ASP A 64 -6.76 18.43 -2.58
C ASP A 64 -6.37 17.39 -1.53
N ILE A 65 -6.27 17.75 -0.25
CA ILE A 65 -5.83 16.85 0.83
C ILE A 65 -6.97 16.10 1.53
N LEU A 66 -8.17 16.09 0.97
CA LEU A 66 -9.31 15.42 1.60
C LEU A 66 -9.13 13.89 1.55
N LEU A 67 -8.69 13.31 2.66
CA LEU A 67 -8.64 11.86 2.88
C LEU A 67 -10.04 11.32 3.16
N ASP A 68 -10.20 10.01 3.07
CA ASP A 68 -11.47 9.34 3.30
C ASP A 68 -11.47 8.67 4.68
N ASP A 69 -12.40 9.08 5.54
CA ASP A 69 -12.52 8.59 6.92
C ASP A 69 -12.89 7.11 7.01
N GLU A 70 -13.35 6.48 5.92
CA GLU A 70 -13.50 5.03 5.88
C GLU A 70 -12.15 4.30 5.89
N LEU A 71 -11.01 4.94 5.60
CA LEU A 71 -9.67 4.34 5.62
C LEU A 71 -8.93 4.82 6.86
N LEU A 72 -8.65 3.90 7.80
CA LEU A 72 -8.20 4.28 9.14
C LEU A 72 -6.70 4.60 9.19
N LEU A 73 -5.88 3.80 8.50
CA LEU A 73 -4.42 3.91 8.55
C LEU A 73 -3.74 3.56 7.24
N TYR A 74 -4.27 2.58 6.48
CA TYR A 74 -3.66 2.09 5.27
C TYR A 74 -4.50 2.43 4.04
N PHE A 75 -3.83 2.65 2.90
CA PHE A 75 -4.44 3.05 1.63
C PHE A 75 -5.10 4.45 1.54
N PRO A 76 -5.01 5.41 2.50
CA PRO A 76 -5.64 6.71 2.29
C PRO A 76 -4.98 7.49 1.14
N GLU A 77 -3.67 7.35 0.92
CA GLU A 77 -2.98 7.97 -0.21
C GLU A 77 -3.25 7.25 -1.54
N ASP A 78 -3.36 5.92 -1.54
CA ASP A 78 -3.77 5.15 -2.72
C ASP A 78 -5.18 5.55 -3.17
N ASP A 79 -6.12 5.71 -2.21
CA ASP A 79 -7.46 6.21 -2.48
C ASP A 79 -7.45 7.63 -3.02
N LEU A 80 -6.61 8.50 -2.42
CA LEU A 80 -6.45 9.87 -2.89
C LEU A 80 -5.93 9.91 -4.33
N ALA A 81 -4.94 9.09 -4.66
CA ALA A 81 -4.39 8.96 -6.00
C ALA A 81 -5.46 8.52 -7.01
N GLN A 82 -6.24 7.49 -6.67
CA GLN A 82 -7.36 7.01 -7.48
C GLN A 82 -8.42 8.10 -7.74
N ARG A 83 -8.76 8.91 -6.72
CA ARG A 83 -9.73 10.00 -6.85
C ARG A 83 -9.19 11.18 -7.66
N LYS A 84 -7.91 11.52 -7.52
CA LYS A 84 -7.30 12.70 -8.15
C LYS A 84 -6.86 12.45 -9.58
N LYS A 85 -6.49 11.20 -9.94
CA LYS A 85 -6.05 10.78 -11.28
C LYS A 85 -5.04 11.71 -11.93
N ARG A 86 -4.13 12.26 -11.12
CA ARG A 86 -3.05 13.14 -11.56
C ARG A 86 -1.77 12.73 -10.83
N PRO A 87 -0.60 12.84 -11.48
CA PRO A 87 0.65 12.53 -10.83
C PRO A 87 0.96 13.53 -9.71
N PHE A 88 1.66 13.05 -8.70
CA PHE A 88 2.40 13.83 -7.73
C PHE A 88 3.85 13.97 -8.21
N ARG A 89 4.55 14.98 -7.69
CA ARG A 89 5.98 15.16 -7.93
C ARG A 89 6.75 14.76 -6.68
N TYR A 90 7.61 13.76 -6.80
CA TYR A 90 8.67 13.50 -5.83
C TYR A 90 9.82 14.47 -6.08
N VAL A 91 10.31 15.10 -5.01
CA VAL A 91 11.37 16.12 -5.06
C VAL A 91 12.53 15.68 -4.19
N THR A 92 13.73 15.56 -4.77
CA THR A 92 14.93 15.07 -4.06
C THR A 92 15.62 16.17 -3.26
N ALA A 93 15.37 17.44 -3.58
CA ALA A 93 15.96 18.58 -2.89
C ALA A 93 15.54 18.68 -1.41
N ALA A 94 14.39 18.10 -1.03
CA ALA A 94 13.93 18.05 0.34
C ALA A 94 14.22 16.68 0.96
N GLN A 95 14.98 16.66 2.05
CA GLN A 95 15.27 15.43 2.79
C GLN A 95 14.49 15.39 4.09
N ILE A 96 13.91 14.22 4.38
CA ILE A 96 13.15 13.96 5.60
C ILE A 96 13.68 12.69 6.26
N THR A 97 13.63 12.65 7.59
CA THR A 97 13.88 11.42 8.35
C THR A 97 12.55 10.94 8.92
N HIS A 98 12.15 9.72 8.56
CA HIS A 98 10.92 9.09 9.06
C HIS A 98 11.28 7.90 9.95
N HIS A 99 10.81 7.92 11.20
CA HIS A 99 11.00 6.82 12.15
C HIS A 99 9.94 5.74 11.94
N GLU A 100 10.23 4.80 11.03
CA GLU A 100 9.26 3.77 10.66
C GLU A 100 8.86 2.82 11.80
N LYS A 101 7.61 2.35 11.73
CA LYS A 101 7.09 1.15 12.42
C LYS A 101 7.06 1.15 13.95
N ALA A 102 7.37 2.26 14.62
CA ALA A 102 7.30 2.33 16.08
C ALA A 102 5.89 1.99 16.65
N ALA A 103 4.82 2.32 15.92
CA ALA A 103 3.44 2.14 16.37
C ALA A 103 2.67 0.97 15.71
N THR A 104 3.22 0.34 14.67
CA THR A 104 2.49 -0.63 13.81
C THR A 104 2.95 -2.08 13.95
N GLN A 105 3.86 -2.38 14.88
CA GLN A 105 4.30 -3.75 15.19
C GLN A 105 3.36 -4.48 16.15
N ASN A 106 2.05 -4.45 15.87
CA ASN A 106 1.07 -5.15 16.68
C ASN A 106 -0.04 -5.75 15.81
N TRP A 107 -0.78 -6.69 16.41
CA TRP A 107 -1.87 -7.38 15.73
C TRP A 107 -3.01 -6.44 15.30
N ASN A 108 -3.23 -5.34 16.02
CA ASN A 108 -4.27 -4.40 15.66
C ASN A 108 -3.94 -3.69 14.33
N ALA A 109 -2.67 -3.34 14.11
CA ALA A 109 -2.20 -2.79 12.84
C ALA A 109 -2.45 -3.78 11.68
N THR A 110 -2.16 -5.07 11.87
CA THR A 110 -2.48 -6.10 10.86
C THR A 110 -4.00 -6.20 10.60
N ARG A 111 -4.83 -6.14 11.64
CA ARG A 111 -6.30 -6.15 11.47
C ARG A 111 -6.79 -4.94 10.68
N ILE A 112 -6.28 -3.75 11.02
CA ILE A 112 -6.61 -2.49 10.33
C ILE A 112 -6.13 -2.56 8.88
N TYR A 113 -4.94 -3.10 8.62
CA TYR A 113 -4.42 -3.29 7.27
C TYR A 113 -5.37 -4.07 6.37
N TYR A 114 -5.82 -5.25 6.82
CA TYR A 114 -6.75 -6.07 6.03
C TYR A 114 -8.14 -5.44 5.93
N ARG A 115 -8.60 -4.73 6.95
CA ARG A 115 -9.86 -3.97 6.87
C ARG A 115 -9.75 -2.90 5.76
N ASP A 116 -8.74 -2.06 5.84
CA ASP A 116 -8.54 -0.94 4.92
C ASP A 116 -8.30 -1.41 3.49
N LEU A 117 -7.54 -2.49 3.30
CA LEU A 117 -7.39 -3.17 2.01
C LEU A 117 -8.75 -3.52 1.38
N LEU A 118 -9.68 -4.09 2.15
CA LEU A 118 -11.00 -4.49 1.66
C LEU A 118 -11.89 -3.28 1.38
N VAL A 119 -11.80 -2.23 2.20
CA VAL A 119 -12.48 -0.95 1.94
C VAL A 119 -11.97 -0.34 0.63
N TYR A 120 -10.66 -0.23 0.44
CA TYR A 120 -10.04 0.28 -0.78
C TYR A 120 -10.48 -0.52 -2.01
N VAL A 121 -10.42 -1.86 -1.94
CA VAL A 121 -10.80 -2.73 -3.06
C VAL A 121 -12.29 -2.61 -3.38
N ARG A 122 -13.17 -2.52 -2.37
CA ARG A 122 -14.60 -2.29 -2.60
C ARG A 122 -14.82 -0.97 -3.34
N LYS A 123 -14.15 0.10 -2.94
CA LYS A 123 -14.32 1.45 -3.50
C LYS A 123 -13.84 1.54 -4.95
N HIS A 124 -12.71 0.92 -5.29
CA HIS A 124 -12.05 1.13 -6.59
C HIS A 124 -12.13 -0.06 -7.56
N HIS A 125 -12.44 -1.25 -7.06
CA HIS A 125 -12.54 -2.49 -7.86
C HIS A 125 -13.87 -3.23 -7.70
N GLY A 126 -14.79 -2.71 -6.86
CA GLY A 126 -16.14 -3.22 -6.69
C GLY A 126 -16.27 -4.33 -5.64
N TRP A 127 -17.52 -4.64 -5.31
CA TRP A 127 -17.85 -5.56 -4.21
C TRP A 127 -17.42 -7.01 -4.50
N LEU A 128 -17.54 -7.47 -5.76
CA LEU A 128 -17.13 -8.82 -6.16
C LEU A 128 -15.64 -9.05 -5.95
N ALA A 129 -14.82 -8.08 -6.37
CA ALA A 129 -13.38 -8.12 -6.18
C ALA A 129 -13.02 -8.13 -4.69
N MET A 130 -13.73 -7.34 -3.88
CA MET A 130 -13.54 -7.32 -2.43
C MET A 130 -13.87 -8.66 -1.78
N VAL A 131 -15.00 -9.28 -2.12
CA VAL A 131 -15.40 -10.60 -1.58
C VAL A 131 -14.39 -11.68 -1.99
N ALA A 132 -13.99 -11.70 -3.26
CA ALA A 132 -12.98 -12.63 -3.75
C ALA A 132 -11.65 -12.46 -3.01
N LEU A 133 -11.17 -11.22 -2.83
CA LEU A 133 -9.94 -10.95 -2.08
C LEU A 133 -10.08 -11.31 -0.60
N TRP A 134 -11.24 -11.04 0.02
CA TRP A 134 -11.50 -11.42 1.41
C TRP A 134 -11.37 -12.92 1.61
N LEU A 135 -12.00 -13.73 0.73
CA LEU A 135 -11.93 -15.19 0.75
C LEU A 135 -10.49 -15.68 0.55
N LEU A 136 -9.85 -15.24 -0.53
CA LEU A 136 -8.52 -15.74 -0.93
C LEU A 136 -7.39 -15.27 0.00
N SER A 137 -7.58 -14.18 0.73
CA SER A 137 -6.61 -13.71 1.73
C SER A 137 -6.69 -14.45 3.06
N ARG A 138 -7.77 -15.21 3.33
CA ARG A 138 -7.95 -15.91 4.61
C ARG A 138 -6.75 -16.80 4.97
N PRO A 139 -6.22 -17.69 4.11
CA PRO A 139 -5.15 -18.59 4.50
C PRO A 139 -3.89 -17.87 5.00
N LEU A 140 -3.50 -16.76 4.35
CA LEU A 140 -2.39 -15.93 4.81
C LEU A 140 -2.72 -15.24 6.14
N TYR A 141 -3.91 -14.67 6.26
CA TYR A 141 -4.36 -14.01 7.49
C TYR A 141 -4.35 -14.95 8.70
N TRP A 142 -4.89 -16.17 8.54
CA TRP A 142 -4.86 -17.22 9.55
C TRP A 142 -3.43 -17.66 9.88
N GLY A 143 -2.58 -17.84 8.86
CA GLY A 143 -1.16 -18.18 9.07
C GLY A 143 -0.42 -17.14 9.91
N MET A 144 -0.65 -15.85 9.66
CA MET A 144 -0.07 -14.77 10.48
C MET A 144 -0.61 -14.75 11.90
N TRP A 145 -1.92 -14.98 12.07
CA TRP A 145 -2.54 -15.07 13.40
C TRP A 145 -1.99 -16.25 14.20
N LEU A 146 -1.93 -17.44 13.60
CA LEU A 146 -1.38 -18.64 14.23
C LEU A 146 0.07 -18.42 14.64
N LYS A 147 0.90 -17.87 13.74
CA LYS A 147 2.29 -17.52 14.06
C LYS A 147 2.36 -16.62 15.30
N LYS A 148 1.54 -15.56 15.34
CA LYS A 148 1.48 -14.66 16.50
C LYS A 148 1.11 -15.40 17.79
N VAL A 149 0.09 -16.26 17.76
CA VAL A 149 -0.38 -17.03 18.93
C VAL A 149 0.69 -18.00 19.43
N LEU A 150 1.45 -18.62 18.52
CA LEU A 150 2.50 -19.59 18.87
C LEU A 150 3.80 -18.93 19.37
N THR A 151 4.03 -17.65 19.05
CA THR A 151 5.23 -16.90 19.46
C THR A 151 4.98 -15.92 20.60
N ALA A 152 3.75 -15.83 21.12
CA ALA A 152 3.36 -14.98 22.24
C ALA A 152 3.41 -15.79 23.55
#